data_AF-G5JIZ7-F1
#
_entry.id   AF-G5JIZ7-F1
#
_cell.length_a   1.000
_cell.length_b   1.000
_cell.length_c   1.000
_cell.angle_alpha   90.00
_cell.angle_beta   90.00
_cell.angle_gamma   90.00
#
_symmetry.space_group_name_H-M   'P 1'
#
loop_
_entity.id
_entity.type
_entity.pdbx_description
1 polymer ?
#
loop_
_entity_poly.entity_id
_entity_poly.type
_entity_poly.pdbx_seq_one_letter_code
_entity_poly.pdbx_strand_id
1 'polypeptide(L)'
;MSGLPEGVTFDENTNTISGSPTTVGTYPVTVTTTDAEGNTTTTQFTITVVDTTAPTVKAINDQTKEVNTPIDNIVIDGSDNSGQPVTNSVSGLPNGVTFDEATNTISGSPTTVGTYPVTVTT
;
A
#
# COMPACT_ATOMS: atom_id res chain seq x y z
N MET A 1 -25.83 3.70 15.76
CA MET A 1 -24.58 2.90 15.70
C MET A 1 -23.40 3.82 15.95
N SER A 2 -22.33 3.34 16.60
CA SER A 2 -21.09 4.09 16.80
C SER A 2 -19.87 3.18 16.80
N GLY A 3 -18.68 3.76 16.60
CA GLY A 3 -17.40 3.04 16.68
C GLY A 3 -16.97 2.30 15.40
N LEU A 4 -17.59 2.59 14.26
CA LEU A 4 -17.14 2.03 12.97
C LEU A 4 -15.76 2.61 12.57
N PRO A 5 -14.89 1.80 11.95
CA PRO A 5 -13.65 2.30 11.33
C PRO A 5 -13.95 3.35 10.24
N GLU A 6 -13.00 4.25 9.99
CA GLU A 6 -13.06 5.15 8.84
C GLU A 6 -13.14 4.35 7.54
N GLY A 7 -14.00 4.77 6.60
CA GLY A 7 -14.26 4.05 5.34
C GLY A 7 -15.33 2.95 5.44
N VAL A 8 -15.89 2.72 6.63
CA VAL A 8 -16.99 1.78 6.87
C VAL A 8 -18.28 2.54 7.26
N THR A 9 -19.40 2.15 6.67
CA THR A 9 -20.72 2.77 6.91
C THR A 9 -21.76 1.73 7.27
N PHE A 10 -22.87 2.19 7.86
CA PHE A 10 -24.06 1.40 8.10
C PHE A 10 -25.22 1.96 7.26
N ASP A 11 -25.82 1.10 6.43
CA ASP A 11 -27.04 1.41 5.69
C ASP A 11 -28.25 0.88 6.47
N GLU A 12 -29.07 1.80 6.95
CA GLU A 12 -30.28 1.50 7.72
C GLU A 12 -31.39 0.83 6.88
N ASN A 13 -31.41 1.06 5.56
CA ASN A 13 -32.44 0.47 4.69
C ASN A 13 -32.23 -1.03 4.50
N THR A 14 -30.97 -1.44 4.46
CA THR A 14 -30.55 -2.83 4.25
C THR A 14 -30.01 -3.50 5.52
N ASN A 15 -29.95 -2.76 6.63
CA ASN A 15 -29.32 -3.17 7.89
C ASN A 15 -27.92 -3.76 7.68
N THR A 16 -27.14 -3.18 6.77
CA THR A 16 -25.85 -3.72 6.34
C THR A 16 -24.71 -2.77 6.70
N ILE A 17 -23.65 -3.32 7.29
CA ILE A 17 -22.37 -2.63 7.46
C ILE A 17 -21.49 -2.96 6.26
N SER A 18 -20.97 -1.97 5.56
CA SER A 18 -20.14 -2.16 4.36
C SER A 18 -19.11 -1.05 4.19
N GLY A 19 -18.14 -1.25 3.30
CA GLY A 19 -17.07 -0.29 3.03
C GLY A 19 -15.69 -0.94 3.06
N SER A 20 -14.65 -0.11 3.04
CA SER A 20 -13.25 -0.55 3.09
C SER A 20 -12.51 0.30 4.12
N PRO A 21 -12.10 -0.29 5.25
CA PRO A 21 -11.42 0.46 6.29
C PRO A 21 -10.05 0.96 5.81
N THR A 22 -9.69 2.18 6.19
CA THR A 22 -8.43 2.83 5.75
C THR A 22 -7.34 2.85 6.81
N THR A 23 -7.67 2.51 8.06
CA THR A 23 -6.74 2.57 9.19
C THR A 23 -6.72 1.25 9.96
N VAL A 24 -5.51 0.73 10.20
CA VAL A 24 -5.27 -0.45 11.05
C VAL A 24 -5.63 -0.12 12.49
N GLY A 25 -6.32 -1.04 13.17
CA GLY A 25 -6.74 -0.82 14.54
C GLY A 25 -7.79 -1.80 15.03
N THR A 26 -8.15 -1.64 16.30
CA THR A 26 -9.23 -2.40 16.94
C THR A 26 -10.34 -1.43 17.31
N TYR A 27 -11.53 -1.67 16.75
CA TYR A 27 -12.66 -0.75 16.80
C TYR A 27 -13.83 -1.42 17.54
N PRO A 28 -14.12 -1.03 18.80
CA PRO A 28 -15.33 -1.48 19.50
C PRO A 28 -16.55 -0.79 18.88
N VAL A 29 -17.42 -1.59 18.26
CA VAL A 29 -18.65 -1.14 17.61
C VAL A 29 -19.82 -1.34 18.57
N THR A 30 -20.65 -0.29 18.70
CA THR A 30 -21.89 -0.34 19.47
C THR A 30 -23.10 -0.17 18.56
N VAL A 31 -24.02 -1.14 18.64
CA VAL A 31 -25.30 -1.13 17.93
C VAL A 31 -26.42 -0.96 18.93
N THR A 32 -27.25 0.05 18.74
CA THR A 32 -28.48 0.25 19.52
C THR A 32 -29.66 0.10 18.57
N THR A 33 -30.54 -0.85 18.88
CA THR A 33 -31.80 -1.08 18.15
C THR A 33 -32.95 -0.59 19.01
N THR A 34 -33.89 0.13 18.39
CA THR A 34 -35.08 0.68 19.05
C THR A 34 -36.33 0.15 18.34
N ASP A 35 -37.31 -0.36 19.07
CA ASP A 35 -38.61 -0.76 18.50
C ASP A 35 -39.58 0.45 18.37
N ALA A 36 -40.77 0.22 17.81
CA ALA A 36 -41.75 1.27 17.56
C ALA A 36 -42.29 1.90 18.86
N GLU A 37 -42.25 1.15 19.95
CA GLU A 37 -42.67 1.55 21.29
C GLU A 37 -41.55 2.23 22.09
N GLY A 38 -40.34 2.34 21.53
CA GLY A 38 -39.19 3.02 22.12
C GLY A 38 -38.34 2.14 23.03
N ASN A 39 -38.58 0.83 23.11
CA ASN A 39 -37.71 -0.08 23.84
C ASN A 39 -36.40 -0.24 23.08
N THR A 40 -35.28 -0.25 23.82
CA THR A 40 -33.94 -0.33 23.23
C THR A 40 -33.19 -1.57 23.68
N THR A 41 -32.34 -2.09 22.80
CA THR A 41 -31.33 -3.10 23.13
C THR A 41 -29.99 -2.67 22.54
N THR A 42 -28.92 -2.85 23.30
CA THR A 42 -27.56 -2.49 22.88
C THR A 42 -26.70 -3.76 22.79
N THR A 43 -26.02 -3.92 21.65
CA THR A 43 -25.05 -4.99 21.41
C THR A 43 -23.70 -4.38 21.06
N GLN A 44 -22.62 -4.98 21.59
CA GLN A 44 -21.26 -4.58 21.29
C GLN A 44 -20.50 -5.72 20.64
N PHE A 45 -19.69 -5.40 19.64
CA PHE A 45 -18.74 -6.31 19.02
C PHE A 45 -17.48 -5.52 18.60
N THR A 46 -16.47 -6.21 18.06
CA THR A 46 -15.21 -5.57 17.68
C THR A 46 -14.90 -5.85 16.22
N ILE A 47 -14.47 -4.81 15.50
CA ILE A 47 -13.85 -4.94 14.18
C ILE A 47 -12.34 -4.73 14.36
N THR A 48 -11.54 -5.72 13.96
CA THR A 48 -10.08 -5.59 13.92
C THR A 48 -9.65 -5.44 12.47
N VAL A 49 -9.06 -4.29 12.15
CA VAL A 49 -8.45 -3.99 10.87
C VAL A 49 -6.97 -4.27 11.00
N VAL A 50 -6.44 -5.16 10.17
CA VAL A 50 -5.02 -5.54 10.14
C VAL A 50 -4.45 -5.27 8.76
N ASP A 51 -3.14 -5.11 8.71
CA ASP A 51 -2.39 -5.11 7.47
C ASP A 51 -1.38 -6.26 7.47
N THR A 52 -1.54 -7.17 6.51
CA THR A 52 -0.78 -8.43 6.41
C THR A 52 -0.47 -8.80 4.97
N THR A 53 -0.97 -8.03 4.01
CA THR A 53 -0.62 -8.22 2.61
C THR A 53 0.70 -7.49 2.39
N ALA A 54 1.63 -8.11 1.67
CA ALA A 54 2.89 -7.45 1.37
C ALA A 54 2.69 -6.41 0.24
N PRO A 55 3.52 -5.36 0.21
CA PRO A 55 3.58 -4.45 -0.91
C PRO A 55 3.95 -5.19 -2.20
N THR A 56 3.58 -4.59 -3.33
CA THR A 56 3.89 -5.08 -4.66
C THR A 56 4.62 -4.01 -5.46
N VAL A 57 5.49 -4.44 -6.37
CA VAL A 57 6.16 -3.57 -7.33
C VAL A 57 5.70 -3.94 -8.73
N LYS A 58 5.35 -2.93 -9.53
CA LYS A 58 5.04 -3.13 -10.95
C LYS A 58 6.25 -3.72 -11.67
N ALA A 59 6.01 -4.70 -12.54
CA ALA A 59 7.08 -5.37 -13.25
C ALA A 59 8.00 -4.37 -14.00
N ILE A 60 9.31 -4.49 -13.77
CA ILE A 60 10.36 -3.76 -14.45
C ILE A 60 11.00 -4.73 -15.45
N ASN A 61 10.93 -4.42 -16.74
CA ASN A 61 11.55 -5.25 -17.77
C ASN A 61 13.06 -5.08 -17.79
N ASP A 62 13.77 -6.10 -18.28
CA ASP A 62 15.20 -6.04 -18.55
C ASP A 62 15.57 -4.86 -19.45
N GLN A 63 16.74 -4.28 -19.19
CA GLN A 63 17.24 -3.10 -19.89
C GLN A 63 18.54 -3.42 -20.63
N THR A 64 18.76 -2.79 -21.78
CA THR A 64 20.02 -2.84 -22.52
C THR A 64 20.40 -1.42 -22.93
N LYS A 65 21.60 -0.98 -22.54
CA LYS A 65 22.12 0.37 -22.78
C LYS A 65 23.62 0.33 -23.05
N GLU A 66 24.09 1.26 -23.86
CA GLU A 66 25.52 1.44 -24.15
C GLU A 66 26.27 1.99 -22.94
N VAL A 67 27.53 1.56 -22.78
CA VAL A 67 28.41 2.06 -21.71
C VAL A 67 28.66 3.56 -21.85
N ASN A 68 28.78 4.26 -20.73
CA ASN A 68 28.97 5.72 -20.62
C ASN A 68 27.85 6.58 -21.22
N THR A 69 26.68 5.98 -21.49
CA THR A 69 25.48 6.70 -21.93
C THR A 69 24.44 6.70 -20.82
N PRO A 70 23.71 7.81 -20.59
CA PRO A 70 22.63 7.81 -19.62
C PRO A 70 21.58 6.74 -19.92
N ILE A 71 21.10 6.06 -18.87
CA ILE A 71 19.90 5.23 -18.96
C ILE A 71 18.66 6.12 -19.01
N ASP A 72 17.55 5.55 -19.49
CA ASP A 72 16.25 6.18 -19.24
C ASP A 72 15.92 6.03 -17.75
N ASN A 73 15.29 7.05 -17.16
CA ASN A 73 14.88 6.98 -15.77
C ASN A 73 13.89 5.83 -15.56
N ILE A 74 14.18 4.99 -14.56
CA ILE A 74 13.31 3.88 -14.16
C ILE A 74 12.68 4.26 -12.84
N VAL A 75 11.36 4.51 -12.86
CA VAL A 75 10.59 4.78 -11.64
C VAL A 75 10.12 3.45 -11.06
N ILE A 76 10.39 3.23 -9.78
CA ILE A 76 9.90 2.08 -9.04
C ILE A 76 8.49 2.39 -8.55
N ASP A 77 7.52 1.75 -9.18
CA ASP A 77 6.09 1.91 -8.89
C ASP A 77 5.65 0.83 -7.90
N GLY A 78 5.75 1.15 -6.61
CA GLY A 78 5.37 0.30 -5.48
C GLY A 78 3.99 0.67 -4.94
N SER A 79 3.19 -0.33 -4.59
CA SER A 79 1.84 -0.14 -4.03
C SER A 79 1.51 -1.15 -2.95
N ASP A 80 0.65 -0.77 -2.01
CA ASP A 80 0.20 -1.60 -0.91
C ASP A 80 -1.29 -1.33 -0.61
N ASN A 81 -2.02 -2.34 -0.11
CA ASN A 81 -3.46 -2.20 0.16
C ASN A 81 -3.76 -1.25 1.33
N SER A 82 -2.79 -1.01 2.23
CA SER A 82 -2.94 -0.04 3.30
C SER A 82 -3.03 1.41 2.81
N GLY A 83 -2.64 1.66 1.55
CA GLY A 83 -2.52 3.02 1.00
C GLY A 83 -1.40 3.84 1.64
N GLN A 84 -0.58 3.24 2.51
CA GLN A 84 0.58 3.90 3.09
C GLN A 84 1.75 3.94 2.08
N PRO A 85 2.69 4.89 2.24
CA PRO A 85 3.87 4.95 1.38
C PRO A 85 4.70 3.65 1.44
N VAL A 86 5.05 3.12 0.27
CA VAL A 86 5.97 1.98 0.14
C VAL A 86 7.41 2.50 0.10
N THR A 87 8.29 1.89 0.91
CA THR A 87 9.73 2.21 0.92
C THR A 87 10.47 1.19 0.07
N ASN A 88 11.16 1.65 -0.98
CA ASN A 88 11.92 0.76 -1.85
C ASN A 88 13.41 0.77 -1.48
N SER A 89 14.07 -0.38 -1.60
CA SER A 89 15.52 -0.49 -1.60
C SER A 89 16.00 -1.17 -2.88
N VAL A 90 17.14 -0.73 -3.39
CA VAL A 90 17.71 -1.22 -4.66
C VAL A 90 19.14 -1.66 -4.45
N SER A 91 19.48 -2.84 -4.96
CA SER A 91 20.85 -3.37 -4.94
C SER A 91 21.24 -3.97 -6.29
N GLY A 92 22.55 -4.19 -6.48
CA GLY A 92 23.08 -4.76 -7.73
C GLY A 92 23.18 -3.78 -8.90
N LEU A 93 23.04 -2.46 -8.65
CA LEU A 93 23.17 -1.44 -9.69
C LEU A 93 24.59 -1.43 -10.31
N PRO A 94 24.72 -1.20 -11.63
CA PRO A 94 26.01 -0.95 -12.26
C PRO A 94 26.70 0.31 -11.69
N ASN A 95 28.04 0.34 -11.70
CA ASN A 95 28.79 1.55 -11.33
C ASN A 95 28.39 2.76 -12.20
N GLY A 96 28.05 3.88 -11.55
CA GLY A 96 27.58 5.10 -12.22
C GLY A 96 26.06 5.19 -12.38
N VAL A 97 25.32 4.18 -11.92
CA VAL A 97 23.85 4.20 -11.77
C VAL A 97 23.50 4.25 -10.28
N THR A 98 22.51 5.06 -9.92
CA THR A 98 22.09 5.30 -8.53
C THR A 98 20.58 5.21 -8.40
N PHE A 99 20.11 4.90 -7.20
CA PHE A 99 18.71 4.99 -6.80
C PHE A 99 18.51 6.22 -5.89
N ASP A 100 17.52 7.04 -6.19
CA ASP A 100 17.08 8.15 -5.36
C ASP A 100 15.77 7.76 -4.64
N GLU A 101 15.86 7.60 -3.32
CA GLU A 101 14.74 7.23 -2.43
C GLU A 101 13.62 8.28 -2.42
N ALA A 102 13.96 9.58 -2.57
CA ALA A 102 12.96 10.64 -2.51
C ALA A 102 12.06 10.65 -3.76
N THR A 103 12.61 10.25 -4.90
CA THR A 103 11.90 10.20 -6.19
C THR A 103 11.57 8.79 -6.66
N ASN A 104 11.95 7.76 -5.88
CA ASN A 104 11.87 6.34 -6.25
C ASN A 104 12.41 6.06 -7.67
N THR A 105 13.48 6.75 -8.08
CA THR A 105 13.98 6.71 -9.45
C THR A 105 15.41 6.17 -9.51
N ILE A 106 15.62 5.19 -10.38
CA ILE A 106 16.96 4.73 -10.79
C ILE A 106 17.38 5.54 -12.02
N SER A 107 18.56 6.14 -11.96
CA SER A 107 19.12 6.96 -13.03
C SER A 107 20.65 6.94 -13.03
N GLY A 108 21.28 7.48 -14.07
CA GLY A 108 22.74 7.60 -14.19
C GLY A 108 23.28 7.01 -15.48
N SER A 109 24.60 6.78 -15.53
CA SER A 109 25.31 6.25 -16.71
C SER A 109 26.22 5.09 -16.28
N PRO A 110 26.00 3.85 -16.76
CA PRO A 110 26.86 2.73 -16.42
C PRO A 110 28.26 2.94 -17.00
N THR A 111 29.29 2.71 -16.19
CA THR A 111 30.71 2.95 -16.56
C THR A 111 31.48 1.68 -16.91
N THR A 112 30.85 0.52 -16.79
CA THR A 112 31.46 -0.79 -17.04
C THR A 112 30.49 -1.68 -17.80
N VAL A 113 30.98 -2.37 -18.82
CA VAL A 113 30.19 -3.36 -19.59
C VAL A 113 29.97 -4.60 -18.73
N GLY A 114 28.74 -5.10 -18.70
CA GLY A 114 28.40 -6.33 -17.98
C GLY A 114 26.90 -6.56 -17.88
N THR A 115 26.54 -7.70 -17.29
CA THR A 115 25.18 -8.02 -16.89
C THR A 115 25.06 -7.85 -15.38
N TYR A 116 24.11 -7.04 -14.95
CA TYR A 116 23.93 -6.66 -13.55
C TYR A 116 22.54 -7.10 -13.09
N PRO A 117 22.42 -8.14 -12.25
CA PRO A 117 21.14 -8.52 -11.67
C PRO A 117 20.77 -7.47 -10.61
N VAL A 118 19.79 -6.62 -10.95
CA VAL A 118 19.27 -5.59 -10.05
C VAL A 118 18.11 -6.18 -9.25
N THR A 119 18.14 -6.00 -7.93
CA THR A 119 17.08 -6.45 -7.02
C THR A 119 16.41 -5.24 -6.38
N VAL A 120 15.07 -5.24 -6.40
CA VAL A 120 14.22 -4.27 -5.69
C VAL A 120 13.51 -5.00 -4.56
N THR A 121 13.52 -4.41 -3.36
CA THR A 121 12.77 -4.89 -2.19
C THR A 121 11.89 -3.78 -1.64
N THR A 122 10.71 -4.16 -1.15
CA THR A 122 9.67 -3.29 -0.57
C THR A 122 9.32 -3.69 0.85
#